data_AF-A0A952FJF4-F1
#
_entry.id   AF-A0A952FJF4-F1
#
_cell.length_a   1.000
_cell.length_b   1.000
_cell.length_c   1.000
_cell.angle_alpha   90.00
_cell.angle_beta   90.00
_cell.angle_gamma   90.00
#
_symmetry.space_group_name_H-M   'P 1'
#
loop_
_entity.id
_entity.type
_entity.pdbx_description
1 polymer ?
#
loop_
_entity_poly.entity_id
_entity_poly.type
_entity_poly.pdbx_seq_one_letter_code
_entity_poly.pdbx_strand_id
1 'polypeptide(L)'
;MTSPAPVRAFLRVVAAALVLAAIGGCATAPQGVDRHTAGPKDPYEPFNRKVFAFNDTLDTYALKPVATAYTKVVPSPIRTGVHNFFGNFSDAWSAVNQLLQGKPADAGSMTLRVLTNTTIGIGGLFDPATSLGLERKSEDLGQTLGVWGLEPGPYLVLPL
;
A
#
# COMPACT_ATOMS: atom_id res chain seq x y z
N MET A 1 -9.29 47.05 -54.27
CA MET A 1 -8.63 45.74 -54.12
C MET A 1 -7.28 45.96 -53.46
N THR A 2 -7.10 45.52 -52.21
CA THR A 2 -5.88 44.99 -51.55
C THR A 2 -6.05 45.12 -50.03
N SER A 3 -6.66 44.11 -49.41
CA SER A 3 -6.64 43.93 -47.95
C SER A 3 -5.21 43.53 -47.54
N PRO A 4 -4.60 44.10 -46.48
CA PRO A 4 -3.25 43.75 -46.08
C PRO A 4 -3.26 42.39 -45.36
N ALA A 5 -3.15 41.33 -46.15
CA ALA A 5 -2.90 39.96 -45.70
C ALA A 5 -1.81 39.81 -44.61
N PRO A 6 -0.68 40.58 -44.61
CA PRO A 6 0.36 40.36 -43.60
C PRO A 6 -0.05 40.80 -42.19
N VAL A 7 -0.92 41.81 -42.05
CA VAL A 7 -1.32 42.35 -40.74
C VAL A 7 -2.21 41.35 -40.00
N ARG A 8 -3.13 40.69 -40.72
CA ARG A 8 -4.00 39.65 -40.14
C ARG A 8 -3.23 38.38 -39.77
N ALA A 9 -2.20 38.03 -40.55
CA ALA A 9 -1.32 36.90 -40.23
C ALA A 9 -0.49 37.18 -38.97
N PHE A 10 0.08 38.39 -38.86
CA PHE A 10 0.85 38.81 -37.68
C PHE A 10 -0.02 38.82 -36.41
N LEU A 11 -1.22 39.39 -36.47
CA LEU A 11 -2.17 39.38 -35.34
C LEU A 11 -2.57 37.96 -34.90
N ARG A 12 -2.72 37.02 -35.83
CA ARG A 12 -3.02 35.61 -35.51
C ARG A 12 -1.85 34.90 -34.85
N VAL A 13 -0.62 35.17 -35.29
CA VAL A 13 0.60 34.58 -34.69
C VAL A 13 0.81 35.13 -33.28
N VAL A 14 0.62 36.43 -33.07
CA VAL A 14 0.72 37.05 -31.74
C VAL A 14 -0.37 36.52 -30.80
N ALA A 15 -1.61 36.40 -31.28
CA ALA A 15 -2.70 35.82 -30.49
C ALA A 15 -2.45 34.34 -30.14
N ALA A 16 -1.95 33.54 -31.09
CA ALA A 16 -1.61 32.14 -30.84
C ALA A 16 -0.45 32.00 -29.83
N ALA A 17 0.57 32.86 -29.91
CA ALA A 17 1.68 32.89 -28.96
C ALA A 17 1.23 33.28 -27.53
N LEU A 18 0.31 34.25 -27.41
CA LEU A 18 -0.28 34.64 -26.12
C LEU A 18 -1.13 33.53 -25.50
N VAL A 19 -1.90 32.80 -26.33
CA VAL A 19 -2.69 31.65 -25.86
C VAL A 19 -1.76 30.51 -25.42
N LEU A 20 -0.71 30.18 -26.17
CA LEU A 20 0.29 29.19 -25.78
C LEU A 20 1.01 29.55 -24.46
N ALA A 21 1.31 30.83 -24.25
CA ALA A 21 1.90 31.31 -22.99
C ALA A 21 0.93 31.20 -21.79
N ALA A 22 -0.37 31.37 -22.02
CA ALA A 22 -1.40 31.28 -20.98
C ALA A 22 -1.69 29.84 -20.51
N ILE A 23 -1.45 28.82 -21.35
CA ILE A 23 -1.70 27.40 -21.00
C ILE A 23 -0.48 26.77 -20.30
N GLY A 24 0.72 27.38 -20.42
CA GLY A 24 1.97 26.84 -19.86
C GLY A 24 2.26 27.15 -18.39
N GLY A 25 1.35 27.82 -17.67
CA GLY A 25 1.62 28.42 -16.37
C GLY A 25 0.72 27.98 -15.22
N CYS A 26 0.60 26.68 -14.95
CA CYS A 26 0.05 26.16 -13.69
C CYS A 26 0.55 24.73 -13.39
N ALA A 27 1.88 24.54 -13.36
CA ALA A 27 2.51 23.33 -12.85
C ALA A 27 3.56 23.63 -11.76
N THR A 28 3.48 24.80 -11.14
CA THR A 28 4.25 25.08 -9.92
C THR A 28 3.46 24.55 -8.74
N ALA A 29 3.56 23.24 -8.50
CA ALA A 29 3.24 22.72 -7.18
C ALA A 29 4.15 23.42 -6.15
N PRO A 30 3.65 23.84 -4.98
CA PRO A 30 4.52 24.33 -3.92
C PRO A 30 5.49 23.20 -3.56
N GLN A 31 6.75 23.35 -3.95
CA GLN A 31 7.82 22.48 -3.47
C GLN A 31 8.10 22.90 -2.02
N GLY A 32 7.53 22.16 -1.07
CA GLY A 32 7.70 22.45 0.36
C GLY A 32 6.51 22.16 1.25
N VAL A 33 5.38 21.64 0.71
CA VAL A 33 4.42 20.95 1.57
C VAL A 33 4.74 19.46 1.49
N ASP A 34 5.71 19.05 2.30
CA ASP A 34 5.85 17.64 2.65
C ASP A 34 4.49 17.17 3.16
N ARG A 35 3.80 16.29 2.43
CA ARG A 35 2.58 15.65 2.96
C ARG A 35 2.88 14.81 4.22
N HIS A 36 4.16 14.62 4.56
CA HIS A 36 4.64 14.07 5.81
C HIS A 36 4.62 15.06 6.99
N THR A 37 4.54 16.37 6.76
CA THR A 37 4.47 17.39 7.84
C THR A 37 3.07 17.94 8.07
N ALA A 38 2.06 17.43 7.35
CA ALA A 38 0.65 17.72 7.62
C ALA A 38 0.07 16.84 8.75
N GLY A 39 0.90 16.02 9.39
CA GLY A 39 0.59 15.29 10.62
C GLY A 39 1.18 15.97 11.85
N PRO A 40 0.70 15.65 13.06
CA PRO A 40 1.36 16.05 14.30
C PRO A 40 2.85 15.72 14.23
N LYS A 41 3.70 16.68 14.61
CA LYS A 41 5.15 16.47 14.66
C LYS A 41 5.45 15.24 15.51
N ASP A 42 6.05 14.20 14.90
CA ASP A 42 6.35 12.93 15.58
C ASP A 42 7.22 13.19 16.82
N PRO A 43 6.67 13.01 18.04
CA PRO A 43 7.41 13.28 19.28
C PRO A 43 8.68 12.43 19.41
N TYR A 44 8.72 11.28 18.76
CA TYR A 44 9.79 10.31 18.86
C TYR A 44 10.71 10.29 17.64
N GLU A 45 10.61 11.29 16.75
CA GLU A 45 11.42 11.35 15.52
C GLU A 45 12.93 11.10 15.76
N PRO A 46 13.61 11.71 16.76
CA PRO A 46 15.03 11.47 16.99
C PRO A 46 15.34 10.02 17.39
N PHE A 47 14.43 9.36 18.11
CA PHE A 47 14.56 7.96 18.49
C PHE A 47 14.29 7.06 17.29
N ASN A 48 13.16 7.27 16.61
CA ASN A 48 12.72 6.53 15.44
C ASN A 48 13.80 6.52 14.34
N ARG A 49 14.44 7.67 14.06
CA ARG A 49 15.52 7.77 13.07
C ARG A 49 16.76 6.96 13.45
N LYS A 50 17.13 6.92 14.73
CA LYS A 50 18.30 6.14 15.19
C LYS A 50 18.03 4.64 15.11
N VAL A 51 16.87 4.20 15.58
CA VAL A 51 16.46 2.79 15.51
C VAL A 51 16.29 2.37 14.05
N PHE A 52 15.72 3.23 13.20
CA PHE A 52 15.64 2.98 11.76
C PHE A 52 17.03 2.77 11.14
N ALA A 53 18.01 3.62 11.45
CA ALA A 53 19.38 3.44 10.95
C ALA A 53 20.03 2.13 11.43
N PHE A 54 19.74 1.70 12.66
CA PHE A 54 20.15 0.39 13.17
C PHE A 54 19.49 -0.75 12.38
N ASN A 55 18.17 -0.71 12.20
CA ASN A 55 17.42 -1.73 11.44
C ASN A 55 17.86 -1.80 9.98
N ASP A 56 18.14 -0.66 9.34
CA ASP A 56 18.61 -0.57 7.95
C ASP A 56 20.01 -1.17 7.78
N THR A 57 20.89 -0.95 8.76
CA THR A 57 22.20 -1.61 8.83
C THR A 57 22.03 -3.12 8.99
N LEU A 58 21.19 -3.56 9.92
CA LEU A 58 20.91 -4.98 10.14
C LEU A 58 20.29 -5.65 8.89
N ASP A 59 19.38 -4.97 8.20
CA ASP A 59 18.78 -5.46 6.96
C ASP A 59 19.86 -5.65 5.88
N THR A 60 20.68 -4.61 5.66
CA THR A 60 21.71 -4.61 4.63
C THR A 60 22.74 -5.72 4.83
N TYR A 61 23.20 -5.94 6.07
CA TYR A 61 24.30 -6.86 6.34
C TYR A 61 23.86 -8.27 6.77
N ALA A 62 22.64 -8.45 7.28
CA ALA A 62 22.17 -9.74 7.77
C ALA A 62 20.85 -10.21 7.11
N LEU A 63 19.75 -9.46 7.27
CA LEU A 63 18.43 -9.97 6.88
C LEU A 63 18.27 -10.13 5.36
N LYS A 64 18.68 -9.14 4.57
CA LYS A 64 18.58 -9.17 3.11
C LYS A 64 19.47 -10.23 2.47
N PRO A 65 20.74 -10.43 2.88
CA PRO A 65 21.53 -11.57 2.44
C PRO A 65 20.87 -12.92 2.75
N VAL A 66 20.34 -13.10 3.96
CA VAL A 66 19.65 -14.34 4.37
C VAL A 66 18.39 -14.57 3.53
N ALA A 67 17.55 -13.55 3.35
CA ALA A 67 16.36 -13.62 2.50
C ALA A 67 16.70 -13.92 1.03
N THR A 68 17.80 -13.36 0.52
CA THR A 68 18.30 -13.65 -0.83
C THR A 68 18.78 -15.10 -0.95
N ALA A 69 19.49 -15.61 0.06
CA ALA A 69 19.89 -17.03 0.09
C ALA A 69 18.67 -17.96 0.14
N TYR A 70 17.68 -17.64 0.98
CA TYR A 70 16.42 -18.40 1.06
C TYR A 70 15.70 -18.45 -0.30
N THR A 71 15.58 -17.32 -1.00
CA THR A 71 14.94 -17.26 -2.33
C THR A 71 15.77 -17.93 -3.44
N LYS A 72 17.07 -18.10 -3.26
CA LYS A 72 17.90 -18.88 -4.19
C LYS A 72 17.80 -20.39 -3.95
N VAL A 73 17.75 -20.81 -2.68
CA VAL A 73 17.80 -22.23 -2.30
C VAL A 73 16.42 -22.88 -2.34
N VAL A 74 15.38 -22.18 -1.88
CA VAL A 74 14.03 -22.75 -1.74
C VAL A 74 13.23 -22.53 -3.02
N PRO A 75 12.74 -23.58 -3.69
CA PRO A 75 11.92 -23.46 -4.90
C PRO A 75 10.63 -22.65 -4.69
N SER A 76 10.17 -21.96 -5.73
CA SER A 76 8.97 -21.11 -5.67
C SER A 76 7.73 -21.83 -5.12
N PRO A 77 7.39 -23.07 -5.51
CA PRO A 77 6.17 -23.73 -5.02
C PRO A 77 6.17 -23.92 -3.49
N ILE A 78 7.33 -24.22 -2.90
CA ILE A 78 7.45 -24.39 -1.45
C ILE A 78 7.27 -23.03 -0.75
N ARG A 79 7.91 -21.97 -1.26
CA ARG A 79 7.75 -20.62 -0.71
C ARG A 79 6.31 -20.14 -0.79
N THR A 80 5.65 -20.37 -1.92
CA THR A 80 4.24 -20.05 -2.12
C THR A 80 3.36 -20.85 -1.16
N GLY A 81 3.62 -22.14 -0.95
CA GLY A 81 2.90 -22.95 0.03
C GLY A 81 2.99 -22.40 1.44
N VAL A 82 4.20 -22.04 1.89
CA VAL A 82 4.41 -21.41 3.21
C VAL A 82 3.69 -20.07 3.30
N HIS A 83 3.79 -19.23 2.27
CA HIS A 83 3.10 -17.94 2.22
C HIS A 83 1.57 -18.11 2.30
N ASN A 84 1.02 -19.07 1.56
CA ASN A 84 -0.42 -19.36 1.57
C ASN A 84 -0.87 -19.88 2.94
N PHE A 85 -0.08 -20.75 3.59
CA PHE A 85 -0.40 -21.29 4.90
C PHE A 85 -0.56 -20.19 5.96
N PHE A 86 0.44 -19.30 6.06
CA PHE A 86 0.35 -18.15 6.97
C PHE A 86 -0.71 -17.14 6.53
N GLY A 87 -0.92 -16.98 5.22
CA GLY A 87 -2.02 -16.18 4.67
C GLY A 87 -3.39 -16.72 5.08
N ASN A 88 -3.59 -18.03 5.10
CA ASN A 88 -4.83 -18.67 5.54
C ASN A 88 -5.08 -18.47 7.04
N PHE A 89 -4.02 -18.50 7.86
CA PHE A 89 -4.12 -18.15 9.28
C PHE A 89 -4.49 -16.67 9.47
N SER A 90 -3.86 -15.77 8.71
CA SER A 90 -4.20 -14.35 8.71
C SER A 90 -5.64 -14.12 8.25
N ASP A 91 -6.15 -14.89 7.29
CA ASP A 91 -7.54 -14.80 6.83
C ASP A 91 -8.54 -15.17 7.93
N ALA A 92 -8.20 -16.15 8.77
CA ALA A 92 -9.02 -16.50 9.93
C ALA A 92 -9.06 -15.34 10.94
N TRP A 93 -7.92 -14.70 11.18
CA TRP A 93 -7.87 -13.50 12.02
C TRP A 93 -8.65 -12.33 11.42
N SER A 94 -8.57 -12.14 10.11
CA SER A 94 -9.37 -11.13 9.42
C SER A 94 -10.86 -11.44 9.50
N ALA A 95 -11.31 -12.70 9.41
CA ALA A 95 -12.72 -13.04 9.59
C ALA A 95 -13.27 -12.61 10.97
N VAL A 96 -12.47 -12.80 12.04
CA VAL A 96 -12.82 -12.31 13.38
C VAL A 96 -12.92 -10.79 13.41
N ASN A 97 -11.93 -10.08 12.83
CA ASN A 97 -11.95 -8.61 12.81
C ASN A 97 -13.09 -8.04 11.97
N GLN A 98 -13.40 -8.63 10.82
CA GLN A 98 -14.57 -8.28 10.01
C GLN A 98 -15.86 -8.38 10.82
N LEU A 99 -16.01 -9.43 11.63
CA LEU A 99 -17.17 -9.59 12.51
C LEU A 99 -17.21 -8.53 13.61
N LEU A 100 -16.08 -8.25 14.27
CA LEU A 100 -15.96 -7.20 15.29
C LEU A 100 -16.21 -5.78 14.75
N GLN A 101 -15.95 -5.57 13.47
CA GLN A 101 -16.24 -4.33 12.76
C GLN A 101 -17.69 -4.25 12.24
N GLY A 102 -18.51 -5.28 12.45
CA GLY A 102 -19.91 -5.30 12.01
C GLY A 102 -20.09 -5.55 10.51
N LYS A 103 -19.14 -6.23 9.85
CA LYS A 103 -19.17 -6.60 8.43
C LYS A 103 -19.45 -8.10 8.23
N PRO A 104 -20.68 -8.60 8.50
CA PRO A 104 -20.97 -10.03 8.52
C PRO A 104 -20.82 -10.71 7.15
N ALA A 105 -21.11 -10.01 6.05
CA ALA A 105 -20.93 -10.55 4.70
C ALA A 105 -19.45 -10.83 4.40
N ASP A 106 -18.57 -9.91 4.80
CA ASP A 106 -17.12 -10.05 4.60
C ASP A 106 -16.54 -11.10 5.55
N ALA A 107 -16.99 -11.13 6.81
CA ALA A 107 -16.61 -12.18 7.77
C ALA A 107 -17.00 -13.58 7.26
N GLY A 108 -18.20 -13.73 6.71
CA GLY A 108 -18.65 -14.98 6.10
C GLY A 108 -17.81 -15.37 4.88
N SER A 109 -17.53 -14.43 3.98
CA SER A 109 -16.68 -14.67 2.80
C SER A 109 -15.27 -15.11 3.20
N MET A 110 -14.65 -14.44 4.17
CA MET A 110 -13.33 -14.80 4.72
C MET A 110 -13.35 -16.16 5.41
N THR A 111 -14.42 -16.48 6.15
CA THR A 111 -14.57 -17.81 6.77
C THR A 111 -14.66 -18.91 5.73
N LEU A 112 -15.46 -18.72 4.68
CA LEU A 112 -15.56 -19.67 3.56
C LEU A 112 -14.22 -19.84 2.86
N ARG A 113 -13.46 -18.75 2.69
CA ARG A 113 -12.13 -18.77 2.11
C ARG A 113 -11.17 -19.63 2.95
N VAL A 114 -11.16 -19.43 4.27
CA VAL A 114 -10.35 -20.22 5.22
C VAL A 114 -10.75 -21.70 5.18
N LEU A 115 -12.05 -22.00 5.21
CA LEU A 115 -12.54 -23.37 5.16
C LEU A 115 -12.13 -24.05 3.86
N THR A 116 -12.29 -23.37 2.73
CA THR A 116 -11.93 -23.89 1.40
C THR A 116 -10.43 -24.16 1.30
N ASN A 117 -9.60 -23.21 1.71
CA ASN A 117 -8.14 -23.37 1.65
C ASN A 117 -7.64 -24.41 2.65
N THR A 118 -8.26 -24.52 3.82
CA THR A 118 -7.89 -25.54 4.83
C THR A 118 -8.28 -26.95 4.38
N THR A 119 -9.44 -27.12 3.74
CA THR A 119 -9.97 -28.43 3.34
C THR A 119 -9.45 -28.87 1.96
N ILE A 120 -9.74 -28.08 0.92
CA ILE A 120 -9.37 -28.37 -0.47
C ILE A 120 -7.92 -27.96 -0.73
N GLY A 121 -7.48 -26.85 -0.13
CA GLY A 121 -6.12 -26.33 -0.30
C GLY A 121 -5.06 -27.00 0.58
N ILE A 122 -5.36 -28.16 1.19
CA ILE A 122 -4.45 -28.96 2.03
C ILE A 122 -3.87 -28.11 3.17
N GLY A 123 -4.71 -27.74 4.13
CA GLY A 123 -4.31 -26.95 5.29
C GLY A 123 -3.95 -25.50 4.98
N GLY A 124 -4.28 -25.00 3.78
CA GLY A 124 -3.95 -23.65 3.32
C GLY A 124 -2.65 -23.57 2.52
N LEU A 125 -2.01 -24.69 2.16
CA LEU A 125 -0.84 -24.68 1.27
C LEU A 125 -1.18 -24.21 -0.16
N PHE A 126 -2.40 -24.51 -0.62
CA PHE A 126 -2.94 -24.05 -1.88
C PHE A 126 -4.10 -23.07 -1.64
N ASP A 127 -4.37 -22.23 -2.64
CA ASP A 127 -5.41 -21.20 -2.58
C ASP A 127 -6.51 -21.40 -3.66
N PRO A 128 -7.27 -22.51 -3.62
CA PRO A 128 -8.40 -22.72 -4.52
C PRO A 128 -9.53 -21.71 -4.30
N ALA A 129 -9.63 -21.10 -3.12
CA ALA A 129 -10.69 -20.14 -2.81
C ALA A 129 -10.66 -18.92 -3.74
N THR A 130 -9.46 -18.42 -4.09
CA THR A 130 -9.33 -17.34 -5.08
C THR A 130 -9.92 -17.72 -6.43
N SER A 131 -9.68 -18.95 -6.91
CA SER A 131 -10.25 -19.44 -8.16
C SER A 131 -11.77 -19.60 -8.13
N LEU A 132 -12.36 -19.72 -6.94
CA LEU A 132 -13.81 -19.77 -6.72
C LEU A 132 -14.44 -18.37 -6.54
N GLY A 133 -13.66 -17.30 -6.68
CA GLY A 133 -14.14 -15.92 -6.53
C GLY A 133 -14.25 -15.45 -5.07
N LEU A 134 -13.70 -16.20 -4.11
CA LEU A 134 -13.62 -15.76 -2.71
C LEU A 134 -12.41 -14.84 -2.54
N GLU A 135 -12.60 -13.56 -2.87
CA GLU A 135 -11.57 -12.54 -2.74
C GLU A 135 -11.14 -12.33 -1.28
N ARG A 136 -9.84 -12.07 -1.09
CA ARG A 136 -9.27 -11.82 0.23
C ARG A 136 -9.58 -10.39 0.67
N LYS A 137 -10.22 -10.25 1.84
CA LYS A 137 -10.58 -8.98 2.50
C LYS A 137 -9.90 -8.90 3.87
N SER A 138 -8.62 -8.56 3.85
CA SER A 138 -7.78 -8.54 5.05
C SER A 138 -8.17 -7.39 5.98
N GLU A 139 -8.39 -7.74 7.24
CA GLU A 139 -8.59 -6.81 8.35
C GLU A 139 -7.70 -7.22 9.53
N ASP A 140 -7.26 -6.22 10.29
CA ASP A 140 -6.51 -6.40 11.53
C ASP A 140 -7.17 -5.72 12.73
N LEU A 141 -6.57 -5.93 13.91
CA LEU A 141 -7.09 -5.37 15.16
C LEU A 141 -6.96 -3.85 15.21
N GLY A 142 -5.93 -3.27 14.59
CA GLY A 142 -5.75 -1.82 14.55
C GLY A 142 -6.90 -1.14 13.82
N GLN A 143 -7.31 -1.69 12.66
CA GLN A 143 -8.48 -1.24 11.92
C GLN A 143 -9.77 -1.40 12.74
N THR A 144 -9.93 -2.55 13.41
CA THR A 144 -11.07 -2.79 14.31
C THR A 144 -11.12 -1.75 15.42
N LEU A 145 -10.02 -1.50 16.13
CA LEU A 145 -9.97 -0.48 17.18
C LEU A 145 -10.28 0.92 16.63
N GLY A 146 -9.85 1.22 15.40
CA GLY A 146 -10.22 2.45 14.69
C GLY A 146 -11.72 2.58 14.46
N VAL A 147 -12.42 1.51 14.05
CA VAL A 147 -13.89 1.50 13.91
C VAL A 147 -14.58 1.77 15.25
N TRP A 148 -13.97 1.38 16.36
CA TRP A 148 -14.47 1.61 17.71
C TRP A 148 -14.04 2.96 18.31
N GLY A 149 -13.40 3.83 17.51
CA GLY A 149 -13.08 5.20 17.88
C GLY A 149 -11.73 5.39 18.59
N LEU A 150 -10.84 4.38 18.59
CA LEU A 150 -9.47 4.59 19.04
C LEU A 150 -8.68 5.31 17.93
N GLU A 151 -8.10 6.46 18.30
CA GLU A 151 -7.20 7.19 17.42
C GLU A 151 -5.80 6.54 17.39
N PRO A 152 -5.09 6.62 16.25
CA PRO A 152 -3.73 6.12 16.17
C PRO A 152 -2.81 6.91 17.11
N GLY A 153 -2.03 6.18 17.90
CA GLY A 153 -1.00 6.76 18.76
C GLY A 153 0.20 7.29 17.97
N PRO A 154 1.20 7.87 18.67
CA PRO A 154 2.44 8.32 18.03
C PRO A 154 3.14 7.20 17.26
N TYR A 155 3.75 7.55 16.14
CA TYR A 155 4.54 6.62 15.35
C TYR A 155 5.78 6.17 16.14
N LEU A 156 6.08 4.87 16.10
CA LEU A 156 7.20 4.29 16.82
C LEU A 156 7.90 3.23 15.96
N VAL A 157 9.22 3.33 15.88
CA VAL A 157 10.08 2.31 15.26
C VAL A 157 10.76 1.52 16.36
N LEU A 158 10.61 0.20 16.33
CA LEU A 158 11.24 -0.71 17.28
C LEU A 158 12.48 -1.37 16.67
N PRO A 159 13.52 -1.64 17.47
CA PRO A 159 14.67 -2.40 16.99
C PRO A 159 14.25 -3.83 16.67
N LEU A 160 14.75 -4.35 15.54
CA LEU A 160 14.56 -5.73 15.09
C LEU A 160 15.58 -6.69 15.73
#